data_AF-A0A7K4FW61-F1
#
_entry.id   AF-A0A7K4FW61-F1
#
_cell.length_a   1.000
_cell.length_b   1.000
_cell.length_c   1.000
_cell.angle_alpha   90.00
_cell.angle_beta   90.00
_cell.angle_gamma   90.00
#
_symmetry.space_group_name_H-M   'P 1'
#
loop_
_entity.id
_entity.type
_entity.pdbx_description
1 polymer ?
#
loop_
_entity_poly.entity_id
_entity_poly.type
_entity_poly.pdbx_seq_one_letter_code
_entity_poly.pdbx_strand_id
1 'polypeptide(L)'
;MKSKKIIIALVFLAALIPVVTADVIYYYSGSISVSTVSSPLTLSVGPNGNAKGYITTTVSPGNSSFTTSISITNSSYAYFYQFLEITVSSSSGVSIFASSISYTSTANAIDNAYLVIYSSSGTYVTTIQLVNNGMPSTGTTTPIALSAGKYYASLLVQPSTPLPKPSPTSIATISVDLGTNVVSPATPVPLPPTSEILPIPLPPL
;
A
#
# COMPACT_ATOMS: atom_id res chain seq x y z
N MET A 1 -14.75 -19.26 75.89
CA MET A 1 -14.44 -19.90 74.58
C MET A 1 -15.29 -19.41 73.38
N LYS A 2 -16.32 -18.55 73.55
CA LYS A 2 -17.16 -18.06 72.42
C LYS A 2 -16.58 -16.88 71.63
N SER A 3 -15.77 -16.01 72.24
CA SER A 3 -15.17 -14.84 71.60
C SER A 3 -14.07 -15.18 70.57
N LYS A 4 -13.27 -16.23 70.81
CA LYS A 4 -12.21 -16.66 69.88
C LYS A 4 -12.75 -17.17 68.53
N LYS A 5 -13.92 -17.82 68.52
CA LYS A 5 -14.54 -18.32 67.29
C LYS A 5 -15.11 -17.19 66.41
N ILE A 6 -15.61 -16.12 67.02
CA ILE A 6 -16.14 -14.94 66.30
C ILE A 6 -14.99 -14.17 65.63
N ILE A 7 -13.86 -14.01 66.31
CA ILE A 7 -12.68 -13.33 65.73
C ILE A 7 -12.12 -14.11 64.54
N ILE A 8 -12.00 -15.44 64.66
CA ILE A 8 -11.51 -16.28 63.55
C ILE A 8 -12.47 -16.23 62.34
N ALA A 9 -13.79 -16.22 62.58
CA ALA A 9 -14.78 -16.08 61.51
C ALA A 9 -14.70 -14.71 60.81
N LEU A 10 -14.48 -13.62 61.55
CA LEU A 10 -14.31 -12.28 60.97
C LEU A 10 -13.02 -12.14 60.15
N VAL A 11 -11.92 -12.75 60.61
CA VAL A 11 -10.64 -12.73 59.88
C VAL A 11 -10.74 -13.51 58.57
N PHE A 12 -11.44 -14.65 58.56
CA PHE A 12 -11.72 -15.38 57.33
C PHE A 12 -12.65 -14.63 56.37
N LEU A 13 -13.64 -13.89 56.91
CA LEU A 13 -14.56 -13.09 56.09
C LEU A 13 -13.86 -11.86 55.47
N ALA A 14 -12.89 -11.27 56.17
CA ALA A 14 -12.07 -10.18 55.65
C ALA A 14 -11.06 -10.64 54.57
N ALA A 15 -10.59 -11.89 54.63
CA ALA A 15 -9.71 -12.48 53.63
C ALA A 15 -10.42 -12.88 52.32
N LEU A 16 -11.75 -12.92 52.32
CA LEU A 16 -12.59 -13.16 51.13
C LEU A 16 -12.89 -11.88 50.33
N ILE A 17 -12.40 -10.72 50.77
CA ILE A 17 -12.53 -9.50 49.98
C ILE A 17 -11.53 -9.61 48.82
N PRO A 18 -11.98 -9.73 47.56
CA PRO A 18 -11.07 -9.74 46.43
C PRO A 18 -10.25 -8.45 46.46
N VAL A 19 -8.92 -8.59 46.59
CA VAL A 19 -8.01 -7.48 46.35
C VAL A 19 -8.03 -7.24 44.85
N VAL A 20 -8.93 -6.34 44.41
CA VAL A 20 -8.89 -5.81 43.06
C VAL A 20 -7.56 -5.09 42.93
N THR A 21 -6.63 -5.65 42.16
CA THR A 21 -5.42 -4.95 41.78
C THR A 21 -5.86 -3.70 41.02
N ALA A 22 -5.69 -2.52 41.62
CA ALA A 22 -5.97 -1.28 40.93
C ALA A 22 -4.94 -1.13 39.81
N ASP A 23 -5.39 -1.02 38.57
CA ASP A 23 -4.52 -0.66 37.47
C ASP A 23 -4.04 0.78 37.70
N VAL A 24 -2.73 0.94 37.91
CA VAL A 24 -2.11 2.26 38.00
C VAL A 24 -1.70 2.67 36.59
N ILE A 25 -2.45 3.60 36.01
CA ILE A 25 -2.17 4.14 34.67
C ILE A 25 -1.52 5.51 34.83
N TYR A 26 -0.29 5.64 34.35
CA TYR A 26 0.43 6.92 34.29
C TYR A 26 0.21 7.56 32.92
N TYR A 27 -0.32 8.77 32.91
CA TYR A 27 -0.45 9.59 31.71
C TYR A 27 0.66 10.63 31.68
N TYR A 28 1.32 10.76 30.53
CA TYR A 28 2.34 11.77 30.28
C TYR A 28 1.78 12.84 29.35
N SER A 29 2.05 14.11 29.63
CA SER A 29 1.71 15.22 28.73
C SER A 29 2.86 15.49 27.76
N GLY A 30 2.50 15.81 26.52
CA GLY A 30 3.44 16.21 25.48
C GLY A 30 2.73 17.07 24.44
N SER A 31 3.50 17.73 23.57
CA SER A 31 2.97 18.49 22.45
C SER A 31 3.53 17.94 21.13
N ILE A 32 2.67 17.86 20.12
CA ILE A 32 3.03 17.47 18.75
C ILE A 32 2.74 18.67 17.86
N SER A 33 3.76 19.20 17.20
CA SER A 33 3.61 20.23 16.17
C SER A 33 3.57 19.56 14.80
N VAL A 34 2.54 19.88 14.01
CA VAL A 34 2.35 19.32 12.66
C VAL A 34 2.59 20.43 11.63
N SER A 35 3.51 20.20 10.70
CA SER A 35 3.78 21.06 9.56
C SER A 35 3.75 20.25 8.27
N THR A 36 3.60 20.93 7.14
CA THR A 36 3.55 20.29 5.82
C THR A 36 4.89 20.42 5.10
N VAL A 37 5.22 19.40 4.30
CA VAL A 37 6.38 19.37 3.39
C VAL A 37 5.92 18.91 2.01
N SER A 38 6.71 19.19 0.97
CA SER A 38 6.42 18.67 -0.38
C SER A 38 6.62 17.16 -0.45
N SER A 39 5.84 16.50 -1.30
CA SER A 39 6.03 15.07 -1.58
C SER A 39 7.44 14.80 -2.11
N PRO A 40 8.16 13.79 -1.60
CA PRO A 40 9.50 13.40 -2.07
C PRO A 40 9.46 12.71 -3.45
N LEU A 41 8.25 12.31 -3.87
CA LEU A 41 7.94 11.72 -5.17
C LEU A 41 6.90 12.58 -5.88
N THR A 42 7.17 12.90 -7.14
CA THR A 42 6.16 13.47 -8.03
C THR A 42 5.96 12.56 -9.23
N LEU A 43 4.71 12.47 -9.67
CA LEU A 43 4.32 11.70 -10.84
C LEU A 43 4.03 12.66 -12.00
N SER A 44 4.31 12.20 -13.21
CA SER A 44 3.90 12.85 -14.44
C SER A 44 3.62 11.80 -15.52
N VAL A 45 2.90 12.18 -16.57
CA VAL A 45 2.67 11.29 -17.71
C VAL A 45 4.02 11.03 -18.38
N GLY A 46 4.36 9.76 -18.57
CA GLY A 46 5.60 9.37 -19.24
C GLY A 46 5.56 9.68 -20.75
N PRO A 47 6.71 9.60 -21.45
CA PRO A 47 6.81 9.98 -22.86
C PRO A 47 5.85 9.23 -23.79
N ASN A 48 5.47 8.00 -23.41
CA ASN A 48 4.53 7.18 -24.18
C ASN A 48 3.25 6.87 -23.40
N GLY A 49 2.92 7.69 -22.39
CA GLY A 49 1.71 7.52 -21.59
C GLY A 49 0.41 7.84 -22.34
N ASN A 50 0.48 8.34 -23.57
CA ASN A 50 -0.66 8.68 -24.40
C ASN A 50 -0.44 8.23 -25.86
N ALA A 51 -0.77 6.97 -26.15
CA ALA A 51 -0.76 6.42 -27.51
C ALA A 51 -2.19 6.08 -27.92
N LYS A 52 -2.70 6.79 -28.93
CA LYS A 52 -4.11 6.75 -29.35
C LYS A 52 -4.59 5.31 -29.60
N GLY A 53 -5.60 4.89 -28.85
CA GLY A 53 -6.24 3.57 -28.96
C GLY A 53 -5.62 2.47 -28.12
N TYR A 54 -4.44 2.70 -27.52
CA TYR A 54 -3.68 1.66 -26.81
C TYR A 54 -3.44 1.99 -25.35
N ILE A 55 -3.06 3.22 -25.03
CA ILE A 55 -2.82 3.65 -23.64
C ILE A 55 -3.13 5.12 -23.45
N THR A 56 -3.78 5.44 -22.33
CA THR A 56 -4.00 6.80 -21.85
C THR A 56 -3.71 6.84 -20.37
N THR A 57 -2.74 7.65 -19.97
CA THR A 57 -2.36 7.88 -18.58
C THR A 57 -2.68 9.31 -18.18
N THR A 58 -3.30 9.47 -17.02
CA THR A 58 -3.54 10.75 -16.38
C THR A 58 -2.89 10.75 -15.01
N VAL A 59 -2.36 11.90 -14.61
CA VAL A 59 -1.83 12.13 -13.26
C VAL A 59 -2.57 13.31 -12.67
N SER A 60 -3.15 13.13 -11.48
CA SER A 60 -3.90 14.20 -10.82
C SER A 60 -2.93 15.20 -10.15
N PRO A 61 -3.04 16.50 -10.44
CA PRO A 61 -2.26 17.53 -9.75
C PRO A 61 -2.50 17.46 -8.23
N GLY A 62 -1.42 17.42 -7.46
CA GLY A 62 -1.47 17.48 -5.99
C GLY A 62 -1.69 16.16 -5.24
N ASN A 63 -2.09 15.07 -5.91
CA ASN A 63 -2.50 13.83 -5.22
C ASN A 63 -1.54 12.64 -5.39
N SER A 64 -0.37 12.81 -6.03
CA SER A 64 0.60 11.73 -6.30
C SER A 64 -0.05 10.44 -6.80
N SER A 65 -1.15 10.55 -7.55
CA SER A 65 -1.96 9.44 -8.04
C SER A 65 -2.02 9.49 -9.56
N PHE A 66 -2.11 8.30 -10.15
CA PHE A 66 -2.20 8.14 -11.59
C PHE A 66 -3.32 7.15 -11.93
N THR A 67 -3.92 7.35 -13.11
CA THR A 67 -4.85 6.41 -13.71
C THR A 67 -4.37 6.09 -15.10
N THR A 68 -4.35 4.81 -15.45
CA THR A 68 -3.94 4.36 -16.79
C THR A 68 -4.98 3.42 -17.35
N SER A 69 -5.50 3.76 -18.52
CA SER A 69 -6.34 2.88 -19.33
C SER A 69 -5.51 2.25 -20.43
N ILE A 70 -5.62 0.93 -20.61
CA ILE A 70 -4.92 0.19 -21.67
C ILE A 70 -5.89 -0.64 -22.51
N SER A 71 -5.54 -0.86 -23.77
CA SER A 71 -6.21 -1.82 -24.66
C SER A 71 -5.27 -2.99 -24.91
N ILE A 72 -5.72 -4.21 -24.63
CA ILE A 72 -4.98 -5.46 -24.89
C ILE A 72 -5.71 -6.33 -25.91
N THR A 73 -4.98 -7.25 -26.55
CA THR A 73 -5.50 -8.21 -27.54
C THR A 73 -5.12 -9.63 -27.16
N ASN A 74 -5.57 -10.63 -27.92
CA ASN A 74 -5.13 -12.03 -27.82
C ASN A 74 -3.66 -12.19 -28.24
N SER A 75 -2.76 -11.64 -27.45
CA SER A 75 -1.31 -11.63 -27.62
C SER A 75 -0.66 -12.43 -26.50
N SER A 76 0.57 -12.92 -26.71
CA SER A 76 1.33 -13.54 -25.62
C SER A 76 1.71 -12.52 -24.55
N TYR A 77 2.08 -11.30 -24.96
CA TYR A 77 2.35 -10.17 -24.08
C TYR A 77 2.03 -8.85 -24.78
N ALA A 78 1.59 -7.87 -24.00
CA ALA A 78 1.48 -6.47 -24.37
C ALA A 78 2.43 -5.64 -23.49
N TYR A 79 3.30 -4.84 -24.11
CA TYR A 79 4.28 -4.02 -23.40
C TYR A 79 4.05 -2.53 -23.68
N PHE A 80 3.64 -1.80 -22.64
CA PHE A 80 3.42 -0.37 -22.67
C PHE A 80 4.65 0.33 -22.09
N TYR A 81 5.56 0.70 -22.98
CA TYR A 81 6.86 1.27 -22.63
C TYR A 81 6.71 2.67 -22.02
N GLN A 82 7.31 2.94 -20.86
CA GLN A 82 7.46 4.28 -20.26
C GLN A 82 6.18 5.13 -20.24
N PHE A 83 5.09 4.58 -19.68
CA PHE A 83 3.80 5.26 -19.61
C PHE A 83 3.70 6.28 -18.46
N LEU A 84 4.51 6.09 -17.42
CA LEU A 84 4.54 6.93 -16.22
C LEU A 84 5.98 7.41 -15.95
N GLU A 85 6.13 8.68 -15.60
CA GLU A 85 7.38 9.26 -15.09
C GLU A 85 7.28 9.43 -13.57
N ILE A 86 8.35 9.07 -12.88
CA ILE A 86 8.51 9.21 -11.42
C ILE A 86 9.74 10.08 -11.18
N THR A 87 9.57 11.20 -10.50
CA THR A 87 10.68 12.07 -10.09
C THR A 87 10.91 11.97 -8.59
N VAL A 88 12.13 11.62 -8.20
CA VAL A 88 12.60 11.59 -6.81
C VAL A 88 13.32 12.91 -6.52
N SER A 89 12.74 13.74 -5.66
CA SER A 89 13.28 15.06 -5.28
C SER A 89 14.12 15.02 -4.00
N SER A 90 14.02 13.95 -3.22
CA SER A 90 14.84 13.73 -2.01
C SER A 90 16.31 13.52 -2.35
N SER A 91 17.21 14.35 -1.82
CA SER A 91 18.65 14.24 -2.04
C SER A 91 19.27 12.97 -1.43
N SER A 92 18.69 12.45 -0.36
CA SER A 92 19.07 11.16 0.26
C SER A 92 18.46 9.95 -0.45
N GLY A 93 17.70 10.17 -1.52
CA GLY A 93 16.89 9.14 -2.16
C GLY A 93 15.64 8.78 -1.34
N VAL A 94 14.89 7.81 -1.84
CA VAL A 94 13.73 7.21 -1.20
C VAL A 94 13.70 5.71 -1.48
N SER A 95 12.87 4.96 -0.76
CA SER A 95 12.46 3.65 -1.26
C SER A 95 11.03 3.60 -1.67
N ILE A 96 10.76 2.89 -2.77
CA ILE A 96 9.42 2.61 -3.27
C ILE A 96 9.06 1.16 -2.99
N PHE A 97 7.80 0.92 -2.63
CA PHE A 97 7.25 -0.41 -2.43
C PHE A 97 5.78 -0.43 -2.81
N ALA A 98 5.27 -1.55 -3.31
CA ALA A 98 3.83 -1.74 -3.48
C ALA A 98 3.25 -2.19 -2.14
N SER A 99 2.51 -1.29 -1.51
CA SER A 99 1.94 -1.47 -0.17
C SER A 99 0.66 -2.28 -0.20
N SER A 100 -0.14 -2.11 -1.24
CA SER A 100 -1.35 -2.89 -1.48
C SER A 100 -1.50 -3.13 -2.99
N ILE A 101 -1.99 -4.31 -3.35
CA ILE A 101 -2.35 -4.63 -4.73
C ILE A 101 -3.69 -5.35 -4.70
N SER A 102 -4.62 -4.92 -5.55
CA SER A 102 -5.88 -5.62 -5.78
C SER A 102 -6.13 -5.78 -7.27
N TYR A 103 -6.84 -6.85 -7.60
CA TYR A 103 -7.18 -7.20 -8.97
C TYR A 103 -8.64 -7.63 -9.00
N THR A 104 -9.42 -6.97 -9.86
CA THR A 104 -10.80 -7.34 -10.14
C THR A 104 -10.95 -7.58 -11.63
N SER A 105 -11.63 -8.66 -12.00
CA SER A 105 -11.91 -8.97 -13.40
C SER A 105 -13.23 -9.69 -13.54
N THR A 106 -13.89 -9.47 -14.67
CA THR A 106 -15.14 -10.15 -15.03
C THR A 106 -14.91 -11.50 -15.74
N ALA A 107 -13.69 -11.74 -16.25
CA ALA A 107 -13.36 -12.91 -17.06
C ALA A 107 -11.92 -13.41 -16.87
N ASN A 108 -11.26 -13.05 -15.76
CA ASN A 108 -9.83 -13.32 -15.52
C ASN A 108 -8.95 -12.89 -16.70
N ALA A 109 -9.14 -11.68 -17.20
CA ALA A 109 -8.57 -11.23 -18.47
C ALA A 109 -7.04 -11.12 -18.49
N ILE A 110 -6.37 -11.18 -17.34
CA ILE A 110 -4.92 -11.00 -17.20
C ILE A 110 -4.37 -12.15 -16.36
N ASP A 111 -3.43 -12.90 -16.92
CA ASP A 111 -2.69 -13.93 -16.17
C ASP A 111 -1.59 -13.28 -15.34
N ASN A 112 -0.77 -12.42 -15.96
CA ASN A 112 0.34 -11.76 -15.29
C ASN A 112 0.43 -10.29 -15.66
N ALA A 113 0.82 -9.44 -14.72
CA ALA A 113 1.10 -8.04 -14.98
C ALA A 113 2.28 -7.56 -14.14
N TYR A 114 3.12 -6.72 -14.72
CA TYR A 114 4.35 -6.23 -14.09
C TYR A 114 4.53 -4.74 -14.35
N LEU A 115 4.87 -4.00 -13.30
CA LEU A 115 5.41 -2.66 -13.40
C LEU A 115 6.94 -2.77 -13.49
N VAL A 116 7.52 -2.33 -14.60
CA VAL A 116 8.97 -2.39 -14.83
C VAL A 116 9.53 -0.97 -14.78
N ILE A 117 10.47 -0.73 -13.89
CA ILE A 117 11.03 0.62 -13.67
C ILE A 117 12.44 0.67 -14.22
N TYR A 118 12.69 1.70 -15.03
CA TYR A 118 14.00 2.07 -15.54
C TYR A 118 14.37 3.46 -15.04
N SER A 119 15.66 3.72 -14.86
CA SER A 119 16.17 5.09 -14.75
C SER A 119 15.97 5.84 -16.06
N SER A 120 16.01 7.18 -16.01
CA SER A 120 15.91 8.01 -17.22
C SER A 120 17.04 7.78 -18.23
N SER A 121 18.17 7.21 -17.82
CA SER A 121 19.25 6.78 -18.72
C SER A 121 19.01 5.42 -19.38
N GLY A 122 17.89 4.75 -19.08
CA GLY A 122 17.53 3.44 -19.65
C GLY A 122 18.09 2.24 -18.87
N THR A 123 18.75 2.45 -17.73
CA THR A 123 19.23 1.35 -16.88
C THR A 123 18.05 0.73 -16.14
N TYR A 124 17.93 -0.60 -16.19
CA TYR A 124 16.95 -1.36 -15.41
C TYR A 124 17.14 -1.11 -13.91
N VAL A 125 16.04 -0.88 -13.19
CA VAL A 125 16.04 -0.67 -11.74
C VAL A 125 15.36 -1.83 -11.03
N THR A 126 14.10 -2.11 -11.38
CA THR A 126 13.32 -3.13 -10.69
C THR A 126 12.08 -3.55 -11.48
N THR A 127 11.44 -4.61 -11.00
CA THR A 127 10.13 -5.08 -11.45
C THR A 127 9.26 -5.38 -10.24
N ILE A 128 8.04 -4.86 -10.27
CA ILE A 128 7.00 -5.15 -9.28
C ILE A 128 5.93 -5.98 -9.97
N GLN A 129 5.72 -7.22 -9.52
CA GLN A 129 4.62 -8.04 -10.02
C GLN A 129 3.31 -7.53 -9.41
N LEU A 130 2.34 -7.24 -10.28
CA LEU A 130 1.01 -6.74 -9.92
C LEU A 130 -0.03 -7.86 -9.92
N VAL A 131 -0.02 -8.69 -10.96
CA VAL A 131 -0.88 -9.87 -11.08
C VAL A 131 0.00 -11.09 -11.28
N ASN A 132 -0.30 -12.16 -10.57
CA ASN A 132 0.40 -13.45 -10.62
C ASN A 132 -0.63 -14.57 -10.82
N ASN A 133 -0.64 -15.19 -11.99
CA ASN A 133 -1.59 -16.24 -12.38
C ASN A 133 -3.06 -15.88 -12.09
N GLY A 134 -3.49 -14.69 -12.52
CA GLY A 134 -4.88 -14.21 -12.37
C GLY A 134 -5.26 -13.74 -10.96
N MET A 135 -4.30 -13.69 -10.03
CA MET A 135 -4.51 -13.21 -8.66
C MET A 135 -3.67 -11.96 -8.39
N PRO A 136 -4.12 -11.05 -7.49
CA PRO A 136 -3.28 -9.94 -7.06
C PRO A 136 -2.00 -10.46 -6.40
N SER A 137 -0.87 -9.85 -6.72
CA SER A 137 0.40 -10.13 -6.07
C SER A 137 0.40 -9.66 -4.61
N THR A 138 1.25 -10.24 -3.77
CA THR A 138 1.34 -9.92 -2.33
C THR A 138 2.07 -8.60 -2.04
N GLY A 139 2.36 -7.77 -3.05
CA GLY A 139 3.16 -6.56 -2.91
C GLY A 139 4.66 -6.83 -2.92
N THR A 140 5.47 -5.80 -2.66
CA THR A 140 6.93 -5.92 -2.60
C THR A 140 7.39 -6.26 -1.18
N THR A 141 8.08 -7.39 -1.00
CA THR A 141 8.62 -7.81 0.30
C THR A 141 9.86 -7.03 0.72
N THR A 142 10.56 -6.41 -0.23
CA THR A 142 11.78 -5.63 -0.01
C THR A 142 11.62 -4.26 -0.67
N PRO A 143 11.74 -3.16 0.09
CA PRO A 143 11.71 -1.82 -0.49
C PRO A 143 12.82 -1.63 -1.52
N ILE A 144 12.50 -0.96 -2.63
CA ILE A 144 13.45 -0.68 -3.70
C ILE A 144 13.97 0.75 -3.55
N ALA A 145 15.28 0.87 -3.34
CA ALA A 145 15.94 2.17 -3.23
C ALA A 145 16.02 2.88 -4.59
N LEU A 146 15.59 4.13 -4.61
CA LEU A 146 15.72 5.06 -5.72
C LEU A 146 16.53 6.28 -5.26
N SER A 147 17.66 6.55 -5.92
CA SER A 147 18.39 7.81 -5.74
C SER A 147 17.60 8.98 -6.32
N ALA A 148 17.99 10.21 -5.96
CA ALA A 148 17.48 11.41 -6.60
C ALA A 148 17.59 11.32 -8.13
N GLY A 149 16.55 11.72 -8.85
CA GLY A 149 16.52 11.64 -10.30
C GLY A 149 15.16 11.27 -10.89
N LYS A 150 15.16 11.00 -12.19
CA LYS A 150 13.97 10.64 -12.96
C LYS A 150 13.98 9.15 -13.32
N TYR A 151 12.81 8.55 -13.29
CA TYR A 151 12.57 7.16 -13.62
C TYR A 151 11.34 7.04 -14.51
N TYR A 152 11.30 5.98 -15.30
CA TYR A 152 10.17 5.66 -16.16
C TYR A 152 9.64 4.26 -15.84
N ALA A 153 8.33 4.19 -15.60
CA ALA A 153 7.60 2.95 -15.40
C ALA A 153 6.97 2.49 -16.72
N SER A 154 7.18 1.22 -17.04
CA SER A 154 6.55 0.49 -18.15
C SER A 154 5.61 -0.58 -17.59
N LEU A 155 4.57 -0.94 -18.36
CA LEU A 155 3.63 -1.98 -17.97
C LEU A 155 3.75 -3.16 -18.93
N LEU A 156 4.08 -4.34 -18.40
CA LEU A 156 4.05 -5.60 -19.13
C LEU A 156 2.82 -6.39 -18.71
N VAL A 157 1.97 -6.77 -19.65
CA VAL A 157 0.73 -7.52 -19.41
C VAL A 157 0.74 -8.80 -20.21
N GLN A 158 0.42 -9.91 -19.57
CA GLN A 158 0.10 -11.20 -20.18
C GLN A 158 -1.42 -11.39 -20.11
N PRO A 159 -2.14 -11.26 -21.24
CA PRO A 159 -3.56 -11.56 -21.31
C PRO A 159 -3.84 -13.05 -21.06
N SER A 160 -4.96 -13.37 -20.41
CA SER A 160 -5.48 -14.73 -20.39
C SER A 160 -6.28 -14.97 -21.68
N THR A 161 -5.73 -15.77 -22.58
CA THR A 161 -6.34 -16.00 -23.90
C THR A 161 -7.22 -17.26 -23.94
N PRO A 162 -8.38 -17.24 -24.61
CA PRO A 162 -8.92 -16.12 -25.38
C PRO A 162 -9.61 -15.07 -24.50
N LEU A 163 -9.32 -13.80 -24.78
CA LEU A 163 -10.02 -12.65 -24.23
C LEU A 163 -11.47 -12.60 -24.72
N PRO A 164 -12.39 -12.03 -23.93
CA PRO A 164 -13.75 -11.70 -24.38
C PRO A 164 -13.75 -10.81 -25.63
N LYS A 165 -14.92 -10.75 -26.31
CA LYS A 165 -15.13 -9.83 -27.44
C LYS A 165 -14.76 -8.39 -27.04
N PRO A 166 -14.17 -7.57 -27.94
CA PRO A 166 -13.85 -6.18 -27.65
C PRO A 166 -15.02 -5.42 -27.04
N SER A 167 -14.75 -4.75 -25.91
CA SER A 167 -15.71 -3.96 -25.15
C SER A 167 -15.17 -2.56 -24.92
N PRO A 168 -16.00 -1.51 -24.95
CA PRO A 168 -15.60 -0.17 -24.53
C PRO A 168 -15.53 -0.03 -22.99
N THR A 169 -16.04 -1.00 -22.24
CA THR A 169 -15.95 -1.04 -20.77
C THR A 169 -14.72 -1.82 -20.32
N SER A 170 -14.16 -1.44 -19.18
CA SER A 170 -13.04 -2.18 -18.58
C SER A 170 -13.45 -3.62 -18.26
N ILE A 171 -12.61 -4.57 -18.66
CA ILE A 171 -12.76 -6.02 -18.37
C ILE A 171 -11.93 -6.46 -17.16
N ALA A 172 -11.02 -5.61 -16.69
CA ALA A 172 -10.21 -5.83 -15.51
C ALA A 172 -9.63 -4.53 -14.96
N THR A 173 -9.50 -4.45 -13.64
CA THR A 173 -8.88 -3.31 -12.96
C THR A 173 -7.80 -3.84 -12.02
N ILE A 174 -6.60 -3.29 -12.16
CA ILE A 174 -5.48 -3.48 -11.22
C ILE A 174 -5.35 -2.18 -10.44
N SER A 175 -5.47 -2.25 -9.11
CA SER A 175 -5.15 -1.13 -8.23
C SER A 175 -3.86 -1.44 -7.48
N VAL A 176 -2.95 -0.46 -7.45
CA VAL A 176 -1.68 -0.56 -6.73
C VAL A 176 -1.47 0.72 -5.92
N ASP A 177 -1.22 0.55 -4.63
CA ASP A 177 -0.77 1.64 -3.77
C ASP A 177 0.75 1.57 -3.69
N LEU A 178 1.42 2.66 -4.09
CA LEU A 178 2.87 2.79 -4.01
C LEU A 178 3.21 3.59 -2.75
N GLY A 179 3.85 2.92 -1.79
CA GLY A 179 4.38 3.54 -0.58
C GLY A 179 5.81 4.06 -0.81
N THR A 180 6.20 5.06 0.01
CA THR A 180 7.57 5.57 0.03
C THR A 180 8.13 5.73 1.44
N ASN A 181 9.40 5.39 1.63
CA ASN A 181 10.16 5.68 2.86
C ASN A 181 11.24 6.73 2.56
N VAL A 182 11.15 7.88 3.23
CA VAL A 182 12.09 9.01 3.07
C VAL A 182 13.27 8.98 4.04
N VAL A 183 13.19 8.19 5.11
CA VAL A 183 14.20 8.17 6.19
C VAL A 183 15.19 7.04 6.01
N SER A 184 14.72 5.86 5.58
CA SER A 184 15.60 4.71 5.36
C SER A 184 15.13 3.91 4.15
N PRO A 185 15.91 3.92 3.05
CA PRO A 185 15.54 3.17 1.86
C PRO A 185 15.59 1.63 2.08
N ALA A 186 16.22 1.12 3.15
CA ALA A 186 16.36 -0.32 3.35
C ALA A 186 15.31 -0.94 4.30
N THR A 187 14.50 -0.13 5.01
CA THR A 187 13.62 -0.66 6.06
C THR A 187 12.15 -0.77 5.60
N PRO A 188 11.51 -1.95 5.74
CA PRO A 188 10.07 -2.10 5.55
C PRO A 188 9.30 -1.13 6.44
N VAL A 189 8.32 -0.43 5.88
CA VAL A 189 7.43 0.46 6.63
C VAL A 189 6.12 -0.27 6.90
N PRO A 190 5.60 -0.28 8.14
CA PRO A 190 4.28 -0.81 8.43
C PRO A 190 3.23 -0.13 7.54
N LEU A 191 2.30 -0.92 7.00
CA LEU A 191 1.16 -0.38 6.27
C LEU A 191 0.36 0.57 7.19
N PRO A 192 -0.23 1.66 6.66
CA PRO A 192 -1.15 2.46 7.46
C PRO A 192 -2.27 1.55 7.98
N PRO A 193 -2.75 1.75 9.22
CA PRO A 193 -3.86 0.98 9.74
C PRO A 193 -5.05 1.15 8.81
N THR A 194 -5.56 0.03 8.28
CA THR A 194 -6.88 0.02 7.67
C THR A 194 -7.88 0.37 8.75
N SER A 195 -8.86 1.23 8.44
CA SER A 195 -9.90 1.66 9.38
C SER A 195 -10.71 0.47 9.90
N GLU A 196 -10.20 -0.23 10.90
CA GLU A 196 -11.01 -1.06 11.79
C GLU A 196 -11.70 -0.09 12.75
N ILE A 197 -13.03 -0.16 12.76
CA ILE A 197 -13.87 0.54 13.73
C ILE A 197 -13.45 0.02 15.10
N LEU A 198 -12.66 0.82 15.84
CA LEU A 198 -12.40 0.54 17.24
C LEU A 198 -13.75 0.48 17.95
N PRO A 199 -14.09 -0.64 18.64
CA PRO A 199 -15.32 -0.68 19.43
C PRO A 199 -15.21 0.40 20.52
N ILE A 200 -16.11 1.37 20.46
CA ILE A 200 -16.26 2.37 21.51
C ILE A 200 -16.58 1.61 22.80
N PRO A 201 -15.77 1.70 23.86
CA PRO A 201 -16.13 1.11 25.13
C PRO A 201 -17.42 1.75 25.62
N LEU A 202 -18.49 0.96 25.77
CA LEU A 202 -19.70 1.41 26.45
C LEU A 202 -19.32 1.74 27.90
N PRO A 203 -19.70 2.92 28.43
CA PRO A 203 -19.49 3.20 29.84
C PRO A 203 -20.27 2.16 30.68
N PRO A 204 -19.71 1.72 31.82
CA PRO A 204 -20.42 0.84 32.73
C PRO A 204 -21.71 1.52 33.22
N LEU A 205 -22.80 0.74 33.23
CA LEU A 205 -24.11 1.12 33.77
C LEU A 205 -24.06 1.33 35.29
#